data_AF-A0AAT9H7K2-F1
#
_entry.id   AF-A0AAT9H7K2-F1
#
_cell.length_a   1.000
_cell.length_b   1.000
_cell.length_c   1.000
_cell.angle_alpha   90.00
_cell.angle_beta   90.00
_cell.angle_gamma   90.00
#
_symmetry.space_group_name_H-M   'P 1'
#
loop_
_entity.id
_entity.type
_entity.pdbx_description
1 polymer ?
#
loop_
_entity_poly.entity_id
_entity_poly.type
_entity_poly.pdbx_seq_one_letter_code
_entity_poly.pdbx_strand_id
1 'polypeptide(L)'
;MKKEKQIVELLGIKQEDMAMLLQVTRSNWAMYLSGKRDLPVAAKLKLSEMLAFSRQFDGRDQHNFEHIETQKVKTKKFLEKQLSTNKHKQLVTSKRLESHQKKYEAALITLQLAEFLAAKEEQTVLQVIRNNAKNDITKNGLDVQEPYVLKLWVLQQEELKLNVRLLSYEL
;
A
#
# COMPACT_ATOMS: atom_id res chain seq x y z
N MET A 1 -16.46 -7.40 32.51
CA MET A 1 -15.22 -7.14 31.74
C MET A 1 -14.62 -8.39 31.09
N LYS A 2 -14.19 -9.46 31.80
CA LYS A 2 -13.64 -10.67 31.12
C LYS A 2 -14.69 -11.46 30.33
N LYS A 3 -15.82 -11.79 30.96
CA LYS A 3 -16.96 -12.48 30.32
C LYS A 3 -17.57 -11.69 29.16
N GLU A 4 -17.53 -10.37 29.27
CA GLU A 4 -17.99 -9.44 28.24
C GLU A 4 -17.10 -9.45 27.01
N LYS A 5 -15.79 -9.26 27.19
CA LYS A 5 -14.84 -9.31 26.08
C LYS A 5 -14.95 -10.63 25.33
N GLN A 6 -15.05 -11.74 26.04
CA GLN A 6 -15.25 -13.06 25.43
C GLN A 6 -16.55 -13.18 24.61
N ILE A 7 -17.68 -12.68 25.10
CA ILE A 7 -18.95 -12.76 24.37
C ILE A 7 -18.96 -11.81 23.16
N VAL A 8 -18.41 -10.61 23.30
CA VAL A 8 -18.29 -9.64 22.20
C VAL A 8 -17.31 -10.14 21.13
N GLU A 9 -16.19 -10.72 21.53
CA GLU A 9 -15.21 -11.34 20.62
C GLU A 9 -15.81 -12.55 19.89
N LEU A 10 -16.64 -13.36 20.56
CA LEU A 10 -17.24 -14.54 19.94
C LEU A 10 -18.41 -14.21 19.01
N LEU A 11 -19.24 -13.22 19.38
CA LEU A 11 -20.48 -12.90 18.64
C LEU A 11 -20.36 -11.68 17.73
N GLY A 12 -19.38 -10.80 17.94
CA GLY A 12 -19.18 -9.57 17.16
C GLY A 12 -20.23 -8.47 17.44
N ILE A 13 -21.03 -8.61 18.49
CA ILE A 13 -22.19 -7.73 18.79
C ILE A 13 -21.85 -6.77 19.93
N LYS A 14 -22.18 -5.48 19.79
CA LYS A 14 -21.97 -4.46 20.83
C LYS A 14 -22.93 -4.67 22.01
N GLN A 15 -22.57 -4.13 23.18
CA GLN A 15 -23.39 -4.29 24.39
C GLN A 15 -24.84 -3.82 24.24
N GLU A 16 -25.04 -2.70 23.55
CA GLU A 16 -26.36 -2.08 23.36
C GLU A 16 -27.23 -2.98 22.48
N ASP A 17 -26.65 -3.46 21.38
CA ASP A 17 -27.30 -4.40 20.47
C ASP A 17 -27.61 -5.74 21.15
N MET A 18 -26.70 -6.23 22.01
CA MET A 18 -26.92 -7.46 22.77
C MET A 18 -28.07 -7.32 23.76
N ALA A 19 -28.16 -6.20 24.47
CA ALA A 19 -29.26 -5.94 25.38
C ALA A 19 -30.61 -5.89 24.63
N MET A 20 -30.64 -5.25 23.45
CA MET A 20 -31.82 -5.23 22.58
C MET A 20 -32.19 -6.62 22.07
N LEU A 21 -31.23 -7.41 21.59
CA LEU A 21 -31.46 -8.76 21.09
C LEU A 21 -31.99 -9.69 22.19
N LEU A 22 -31.45 -9.60 23.40
CA LEU A 22 -31.89 -10.38 24.55
C LEU A 22 -33.16 -9.82 25.22
N GLN A 23 -33.68 -8.69 24.74
CA GLN A 23 -34.85 -7.98 25.29
C GLN A 23 -34.68 -7.66 26.79
N VAL A 24 -33.48 -7.25 27.19
CA VAL A 24 -33.17 -6.82 28.56
C VAL A 24 -32.62 -5.39 28.55
N THR A 25 -32.64 -4.74 29.71
CA THR A 25 -32.00 -3.43 29.83
C THR A 25 -30.48 -3.56 29.75
N ARG A 26 -29.81 -2.50 29.27
CA ARG A 26 -28.34 -2.42 29.26
C ARG A 26 -27.75 -2.66 30.66
N SER A 27 -28.41 -2.16 31.70
CA SER A 27 -28.00 -2.38 33.10
C SER A 27 -28.08 -3.85 33.51
N ASN A 28 -29.14 -4.56 33.13
CA ASN A 28 -29.26 -6.00 33.41
C ASN A 28 -28.18 -6.81 32.68
N TRP A 29 -27.89 -6.45 31.43
CA TRP A 29 -26.79 -7.04 30.67
C TRP A 29 -25.43 -6.79 31.34
N ALA A 30 -25.14 -5.56 31.77
CA ALA A 30 -23.90 -5.23 32.47
C ALA A 30 -23.77 -5.93 33.84
N MET A 31 -24.87 -6.07 34.57
CA MET A 31 -24.90 -6.83 35.83
C MET A 31 -24.64 -8.32 35.60
N TYR A 32 -25.16 -8.89 34.52
CA TYR A 32 -24.86 -10.27 34.12
C TYR A 32 -23.39 -10.47 33.75
N LEU A 33 -22.81 -9.54 32.99
CA LEU A 33 -21.40 -9.58 32.60
C LEU A 33 -20.43 -9.39 33.77
N SER A 34 -20.88 -8.75 34.85
CA SER A 34 -20.12 -8.58 36.10
C SER A 34 -20.42 -9.65 37.14
N GLY A 35 -21.31 -10.61 36.84
CA GLY A 35 -21.70 -11.68 37.77
C GLY A 35 -22.58 -11.21 38.92
N LYS A 36 -23.05 -9.96 38.91
CA LYS A 36 -23.85 -9.35 39.98
C LYS A 36 -25.32 -9.74 39.93
N ARG A 37 -25.82 -10.12 38.76
CA ARG A 37 -27.22 -10.53 38.58
C ARG A 37 -27.32 -11.52 37.44
N ASP A 38 -28.22 -12.48 37.56
CA ASP A 38 -28.46 -13.42 36.48
C ASP A 38 -29.44 -12.89 35.43
N LEU A 39 -29.35 -13.42 34.20
CA LEU A 39 -30.31 -13.08 33.14
C LEU A 39 -31.64 -13.81 33.33
N PRO A 40 -32.76 -13.22 32.86
CA PRO A 40 -34.02 -13.94 32.71
C PRO A 40 -33.83 -15.23 31.89
N VAL A 41 -34.60 -16.26 32.21
CA VAL A 41 -34.48 -17.59 31.59
C VAL A 41 -34.57 -17.50 30.06
N ALA A 42 -35.53 -16.74 29.53
CA ALA A 42 -35.68 -16.53 28.09
C ALA A 42 -34.43 -15.89 27.44
N ALA A 43 -33.82 -14.90 28.10
CA ALA A 43 -32.60 -14.25 27.63
C ALA A 43 -31.39 -15.21 27.68
N LYS A 44 -31.31 -16.09 28.68
CA LYS A 44 -30.25 -17.11 28.74
C LYS A 44 -30.36 -18.14 27.63
N LEU A 45 -31.57 -18.62 27.35
CA LEU A 45 -31.82 -19.59 26.28
C LEU A 45 -31.41 -18.99 24.94
N LYS A 46 -31.87 -17.77 24.64
CA LYS A 46 -31.49 -17.03 23.44
C LYS A 46 -29.98 -16.80 23.32
N LEU A 47 -29.32 -16.41 24.42
CA LEU A 47 -27.86 -16.26 24.43
C LEU A 47 -27.16 -17.60 24.15
N SER A 48 -27.65 -18.70 24.72
CA SER A 48 -27.06 -20.03 24.49
C SER A 48 -27.22 -20.49 23.04
N GLU A 49 -28.35 -20.20 22.40
CA GLU A 49 -28.57 -20.46 20.97
C GLU A 49 -27.60 -19.66 20.09
N MET A 50 -27.43 -18.36 20.38
CA MET A 50 -26.48 -17.50 19.66
C MET A 50 -25.03 -17.99 19.78
N LEU A 51 -24.62 -18.40 20.98
CA LEU A 51 -23.28 -18.94 21.24
C LEU A 51 -23.07 -20.33 20.60
N ALA A 52 -24.12 -21.14 20.50
CA ALA A 52 -24.07 -22.42 19.80
C ALA A 52 -23.92 -22.21 18.28
N PHE A 53 -24.69 -21.28 17.71
CA PHE A 53 -24.58 -20.89 16.31
C PHE A 53 -23.19 -20.35 15.95
N SER A 54 -22.62 -19.47 16.79
CA SER A 54 -21.30 -18.90 16.50
C SER A 54 -20.17 -19.94 16.52
N ARG A 55 -20.33 -21.02 17.29
CA ARG A 55 -19.38 -22.15 17.32
C ARG A 55 -19.51 -23.09 16.13
N GLN A 56 -20.62 -23.04 15.41
CA GLN A 56 -20.80 -23.79 14.16
C GLN A 56 -20.18 -23.05 12.97
N PHE A 57 -19.96 -21.74 13.10
CA PHE A 57 -19.30 -20.91 12.10
C PHE A 57 -17.77 -20.98 12.25
N ASP A 58 -17.14 -21.89 11.49
CA ASP A 58 -15.69 -22.11 11.49
C ASP A 58 -14.89 -21.05 10.69
N GLY A 59 -15.47 -19.87 10.43
CA GLY A 59 -14.87 -18.79 9.63
C GLY A 59 -14.66 -19.11 8.14
N ARG A 60 -14.92 -20.36 7.73
CA ARG A 60 -14.78 -20.86 6.35
C ARG A 60 -15.98 -20.56 5.46
N ASP A 61 -17.14 -20.24 6.05
CA ASP A 61 -18.38 -19.91 5.35
C ASP A 61 -18.60 -18.39 5.24
N GLN A 62 -17.56 -17.62 4.93
CA GLN A 62 -17.73 -16.21 4.51
C GLN A 62 -18.30 -16.07 3.09
N HIS A 63 -18.51 -17.19 2.41
CA HIS A 63 -19.05 -17.22 1.07
C HIS A 63 -20.54 -16.87 1.12
N ASN A 64 -20.92 -15.85 0.35
CA ASN A 64 -22.30 -15.43 0.01
C ASN A 64 -22.89 -14.20 0.70
N PHE A 65 -22.07 -13.34 1.32
CA PHE A 65 -22.54 -11.97 1.58
C PHE A 65 -22.25 -11.08 0.37
N GLU A 66 -23.28 -10.59 -0.30
CA GLU A 66 -23.19 -9.65 -1.45
C GLU A 66 -22.28 -8.44 -1.14
N HIS A 67 -22.27 -8.00 0.12
CA HIS A 67 -21.41 -6.92 0.55
C HIS A 67 -19.91 -7.26 0.46
N ILE A 68 -19.50 -8.51 0.72
CA ILE A 68 -18.10 -8.94 0.60
C ILE A 68 -17.68 -8.93 -0.87
N GLU A 69 -18.51 -9.43 -1.78
CA GLU A 69 -18.23 -9.40 -3.22
C GLU A 69 -18.15 -7.96 -3.75
N THR A 70 -19.03 -7.08 -3.28
CA THR A 70 -18.95 -5.65 -3.58
C THR A 70 -17.62 -5.03 -3.10
N GLN A 71 -17.13 -5.42 -1.92
CA GLN A 71 -15.85 -4.95 -1.38
C GLN A 71 -14.65 -5.51 -2.17
N LYS A 72 -14.72 -6.77 -2.62
CA LYS A 72 -13.70 -7.35 -3.52
C LYS A 72 -13.62 -6.59 -4.84
N VAL A 73 -14.76 -6.30 -5.47
CA VAL A 73 -14.82 -5.50 -6.72
C VAL A 73 -14.24 -4.10 -6.52
N LYS A 74 -14.59 -3.42 -5.43
CA LYS A 74 -14.02 -2.10 -5.10
C LYS A 74 -12.51 -2.17 -4.90
N THR A 75 -12.03 -3.21 -4.21
CA THR A 75 -10.60 -3.42 -3.98
C THR A 75 -9.86 -3.70 -5.28
N LYS A 76 -10.41 -4.53 -6.18
CA LYS A 76 -9.84 -4.78 -7.52
C LYS A 76 -9.69 -3.48 -8.31
N LYS A 77 -10.75 -2.67 -8.40
CA LYS A 77 -10.71 -1.36 -9.09
C LYS A 77 -9.66 -0.42 -8.50
N PHE A 78 -9.50 -0.43 -7.17
CA PHE A 78 -8.45 0.35 -6.51
C PHE A 78 -7.05 -0.11 -6.94
N LEU A 79 -6.80 -1.43 -6.95
CA LEU A 79 -5.51 -2.01 -7.36
C LEU A 79 -5.18 -1.69 -8.82
N GLU A 80 -6.15 -1.81 -9.74
CA GLU A 80 -5.99 -1.45 -11.15
C GLU A 80 -5.59 0.03 -11.32
N LYS A 81 -6.22 0.92 -10.54
CA LYS A 81 -5.87 2.35 -10.54
C LYS A 81 -4.45 2.59 -10.02
N GLN A 82 -4.04 1.89 -8.96
CA GLN A 82 -2.67 1.98 -8.44
C GLN A 82 -1.65 1.48 -9.45
N LEU A 83 -1.95 0.39 -10.14
CA LEU A 83 -1.09 -0.17 -11.20
C LEU A 83 -0.91 0.83 -12.35
N SER A 84 -1.99 1.42 -12.83
CA SER A 84 -1.94 2.47 -13.86
C SER A 84 -1.11 3.68 -13.41
N THR A 85 -1.32 4.13 -12.16
CA THR A 85 -0.57 5.24 -11.57
C THR A 85 0.92 4.92 -11.46
N ASN A 86 1.26 3.71 -11.03
CA ASN A 86 2.64 3.25 -10.90
C ASN A 86 3.34 3.22 -12.28
N LYS A 87 2.69 2.63 -13.30
CA LYS A 87 3.23 2.62 -14.68
C LYS A 87 3.50 4.03 -15.22
N HIS A 88 2.59 4.98 -14.97
CA HIS A 88 2.82 6.37 -15.34
C HIS A 88 4.04 6.97 -14.63
N LYS A 89 4.19 6.72 -13.32
CA LYS A 89 5.35 7.18 -12.54
C LYS A 89 6.66 6.56 -13.04
N GLN A 90 6.66 5.28 -13.41
CA GLN A 90 7.83 4.62 -14.01
C GLN A 90 8.24 5.32 -15.30
N LEU A 91 7.29 5.58 -16.21
CA LEU A 91 7.54 6.26 -17.49
C LEU A 91 8.11 7.67 -17.30
N VAL A 92 7.55 8.45 -16.37
CA VAL A 92 8.06 9.82 -16.11
C VAL A 92 9.46 9.77 -15.50
N THR A 93 9.71 8.83 -14.58
CA THR A 93 11.00 8.68 -13.91
C THR A 93 12.07 8.20 -14.90
N SER A 94 11.76 7.23 -15.76
CA SER A 94 12.69 6.72 -16.76
C SER A 94 13.06 7.80 -17.80
N LYS A 95 12.09 8.57 -18.30
CA LYS A 95 12.35 9.68 -19.23
C LYS A 95 13.26 10.76 -18.63
N ARG A 96 13.10 11.05 -17.33
CA ARG A 96 13.96 12.01 -16.63
C ARG A 96 15.39 11.48 -16.47
N LEU A 97 15.52 10.21 -16.08
CA LEU A 97 16.81 9.54 -15.99
C LEU A 97 17.53 9.55 -17.35
N GLU A 98 16.83 9.16 -18.42
CA GLU A 98 17.37 9.15 -19.78
C GLU A 98 17.83 10.55 -20.23
N SER A 99 17.09 11.60 -19.85
CA SER A 99 17.50 12.98 -20.15
C SER A 99 18.80 13.37 -19.45
N HIS A 100 18.98 12.97 -18.18
CA HIS A 100 20.23 13.22 -17.46
C HIS A 100 21.39 12.40 -18.04
N GLN A 101 21.16 11.12 -18.35
CA GLN A 101 22.16 10.23 -18.97
C GLN A 101 22.65 10.79 -20.30
N LYS A 102 21.75 11.19 -21.20
CA LYS A 102 22.11 11.79 -22.50
C LYS A 102 22.94 13.05 -22.36
N LYS A 103 22.59 13.93 -21.41
CA LYS A 103 23.34 15.17 -21.15
C LYS A 103 24.72 14.88 -20.56
N TYR A 104 24.80 13.91 -19.65
CA TYR A 104 26.05 13.47 -19.04
C TYR A 104 27.00 12.87 -20.07
N GLU A 105 26.52 11.96 -20.92
CA GLU A 105 27.30 11.36 -22.01
C GLU A 105 27.79 12.40 -23.02
N ALA A 106 26.89 13.31 -23.44
CA ALA A 106 27.28 14.41 -24.33
C ALA A 106 28.37 15.31 -23.71
N ALA A 107 28.28 15.60 -22.41
CA ALA A 107 29.27 16.40 -21.71
C ALA A 107 30.63 15.67 -21.59
N LEU A 108 30.63 14.35 -21.36
CA LEU A 108 31.86 13.54 -21.39
C LEU A 108 32.53 13.56 -22.77
N ILE A 109 31.76 13.36 -23.83
CA ILE A 109 32.27 13.42 -25.22
C ILE A 109 32.84 14.82 -25.50
N THR A 110 32.15 15.87 -25.08
CA THR A 110 32.59 17.26 -25.26
C THR A 110 33.92 17.51 -24.54
N LEU A 111 34.07 16.99 -23.31
CA LEU A 111 35.31 17.12 -22.55
C LEU A 111 36.46 16.38 -23.24
N GLN A 112 36.25 15.13 -23.67
CA GLN A 112 37.24 14.34 -24.40
C GLN A 112 37.68 15.02 -25.71
N LEU A 113 36.74 15.58 -26.47
CA LEU A 113 37.04 16.30 -27.70
C LEU A 113 37.87 17.56 -27.41
N ALA A 114 37.52 18.32 -26.38
CA ALA A 114 38.26 19.51 -25.98
C ALA A 114 39.70 19.19 -25.55
N GLU A 115 39.90 18.08 -24.83
CA GLU A 115 41.23 17.59 -24.45
C GLU A 115 42.06 17.14 -25.65
N PHE A 116 41.44 16.42 -26.60
CA PHE A 116 42.11 16.00 -27.84
C PHE A 116 42.55 17.17 -28.71
N LEU A 117 41.70 18.19 -28.89
CA LEU A 117 42.01 19.36 -29.69
C LEU A 117 43.12 20.20 -29.05
N ALA A 118 43.07 20.36 -27.74
CA ALA A 118 44.08 21.08 -26.98
C ALA A 118 45.47 20.46 -27.04
N ALA A 119 45.56 19.13 -27.16
CA ALA A 119 46.83 18.43 -27.35
C ALA A 119 47.51 18.79 -28.68
N LYS A 120 46.74 19.29 -29.67
CA LYS A 120 47.27 19.74 -30.97
C LYS A 120 47.57 21.23 -30.97
N GLU A 121 46.61 22.02 -30.49
CA GLU A 121 46.71 23.48 -30.43
C GLU A 121 45.80 24.00 -29.33
N GLU A 122 46.38 24.60 -28.30
CA GLU A 122 45.59 25.17 -27.19
C GLU A 122 45.00 26.52 -27.61
N GLN A 123 43.69 26.65 -27.42
CA GLN A 123 42.93 27.86 -27.72
C GLN A 123 42.10 28.24 -26.50
N THR A 124 41.96 29.54 -26.23
CA THR A 124 41.17 30.05 -25.09
C THR A 124 39.72 29.55 -25.10
N VAL A 125 39.15 29.33 -26.29
CA VAL A 125 37.81 28.78 -26.48
C VAL A 125 37.70 27.35 -25.93
N LEU A 126 38.74 26.52 -26.04
CA LEU A 126 38.74 25.16 -25.50
C LEU A 126 38.64 25.16 -23.97
N GLN A 127 39.22 26.15 -23.30
CA GLN A 127 39.09 26.28 -21.84
C GLN A 127 37.66 26.60 -21.41
N VAL A 128 36.94 27.45 -22.17
CA VAL A 128 35.51 27.71 -21.94
C VAL A 128 34.68 26.45 -22.15
N ILE A 129 34.94 25.70 -23.23
CA ILE A 129 34.24 24.44 -23.53
C ILE A 129 34.46 23.41 -22.41
N ARG A 130 35.69 23.24 -21.93
CA ARG A 130 35.98 22.33 -20.80
C ARG A 130 35.20 22.71 -19.54
N ASN A 131 35.16 23.99 -19.20
CA ASN A 131 34.44 24.45 -18.01
C ASN A 131 32.94 24.20 -18.13
N ASN A 132 32.36 24.44 -19.30
CA ASN A 132 30.95 24.14 -19.56
C ASN A 132 30.67 22.63 -19.48
N ALA A 133 31.51 21.80 -20.10
CA ALA A 133 31.38 20.35 -20.04
C ALA A 133 31.48 19.82 -18.60
N LYS A 134 32.43 20.32 -17.79
CA LYS A 134 32.54 19.97 -16.36
C LYS A 134 31.29 20.38 -15.58
N ASN A 135 30.73 21.55 -15.85
CA ASN A 135 29.49 22.00 -15.23
C ASN A 135 28.28 21.14 -15.63
N ASP A 136 28.24 20.66 -16.86
CA ASP A 136 27.16 19.78 -17.32
C ASP A 136 27.32 18.35 -16.77
N ILE A 137 28.55 17.87 -16.60
CA ILE A 137 28.86 16.62 -15.89
C ILE A 137 28.37 16.70 -14.45
N THR A 138 28.64 17.79 -13.72
CA THR A 138 28.18 17.92 -12.32
C THR A 138 26.66 18.06 -12.22
N LYS A 139 26.03 18.82 -13.12
CA LYS A 139 24.56 18.98 -13.13
C LYS A 139 23.80 17.71 -13.50
N ASN A 140 24.43 16.80 -14.23
CA ASN A 140 23.82 15.55 -14.68
C ASN A 140 24.58 14.32 -14.17
N GLY A 141 25.34 14.47 -13.09
CA GLY A 141 26.28 13.48 -12.58
C GLY A 141 25.60 12.19 -12.14
N LEU A 142 26.42 11.16 -11.88
CA LEU A 142 25.94 9.86 -11.44
C LEU A 142 25.18 9.97 -10.10
N ASP A 143 25.62 10.85 -9.21
CA ASP A 143 24.96 11.19 -7.95
C ASP A 143 23.56 11.81 -8.15
N VAL A 144 23.36 12.59 -9.21
CA VAL A 144 22.05 13.15 -9.58
C VAL A 144 21.15 12.10 -10.25
N GLN A 145 21.75 11.12 -10.95
CA GLN A 145 21.03 10.03 -11.61
C GLN A 145 20.55 8.96 -10.62
N GLU A 146 21.35 8.65 -9.59
CA GLU A 146 21.11 7.55 -8.64
C GLU A 146 19.71 7.60 -7.96
N PRO A 147 19.21 8.78 -7.51
CA PRO A 147 17.85 8.86 -6.97
C PRO A 147 16.76 8.43 -7.95
N TYR A 148 16.94 8.66 -9.25
CA TYR A 148 15.98 8.21 -10.27
C TYR A 148 16.07 6.70 -10.50
N VAL A 149 17.27 6.13 -10.47
CA VAL A 149 17.51 4.68 -10.57
C VAL A 149 16.82 3.97 -9.40
N LEU A 150 17.09 4.42 -8.16
CA LEU A 150 16.47 3.87 -6.95
C LEU A 150 14.95 3.99 -7.00
N LYS A 151 14.44 5.16 -7.41
CA LYS A 151 12.99 5.38 -7.53
C LYS A 151 12.36 4.45 -8.56
N LEU A 152 13.00 4.25 -9.72
CA LEU A 152 12.51 3.35 -10.75
C LEU A 152 12.46 1.91 -10.24
N TRP A 153 13.51 1.47 -9.53
CA TRP A 153 13.57 0.15 -8.91
C TRP A 153 12.43 -0.06 -7.90
N VAL A 154 12.18 0.90 -7.00
CA VAL A 154 11.05 0.82 -6.05
C VAL A 154 9.72 0.70 -6.77
N LEU A 155 9.50 1.50 -7.82
CA LEU A 155 8.26 1.47 -8.59
C LEU A 155 8.06 0.12 -9.29
N GLN A 156 9.12 -0.49 -9.82
CA GLN A 156 9.07 -1.82 -10.42
C GLN A 156 8.73 -2.91 -9.40
N GLN A 157 9.30 -2.84 -8.20
CA GLN A 157 8.95 -3.76 -7.11
C GLN A 157 7.49 -3.59 -6.67
N GLU A 158 7.01 -2.35 -6.57
CA GLU A 158 5.60 -2.07 -6.28
C GLU A 158 4.67 -2.66 -7.35
N GLU A 159 5.00 -2.53 -8.64
CA GLU A 159 4.24 -3.15 -9.73
C GLU A 159 4.11 -4.67 -9.57
N LEU A 160 5.21 -5.36 -9.27
CA LEU A 160 5.19 -6.81 -9.04
C LEU A 160 4.24 -7.18 -7.89
N LYS A 161 4.29 -6.43 -6.78
CA LYS A 161 3.42 -6.67 -5.63
C LYS A 161 1.94 -6.37 -5.95
N LEU A 162 1.67 -5.32 -6.72
CA LEU A 162 0.32 -4.99 -7.17
C LEU A 162 -0.26 -6.08 -8.07
N ASN A 163 0.53 -6.60 -9.02
CA ASN A 163 0.10 -7.68 -9.91
C ASN A 163 -0.19 -8.98 -9.14
N VAL A 164 0.70 -9.39 -8.21
CA VAL A 164 0.46 -10.56 -7.34
C VAL A 164 -0.83 -10.38 -6.54
N ARG A 165 -1.06 -9.19 -6.00
CA ARG A 165 -2.28 -8.91 -5.23
C ARG A 165 -3.51 -8.83 -6.11
N LEU A 166 -3.41 -8.39 -7.36
CA LEU A 166 -4.54 -8.39 -8.30
C LEU A 166 -4.99 -9.82 -8.63
N LEU A 167 -4.03 -10.72 -8.88
CA LEU A 167 -4.29 -12.14 -9.17
C LEU A 167 -5.07 -12.84 -8.04
N SER A 168 -4.85 -12.46 -6.78
CA SER A 168 -5.60 -13.03 -5.65
C SER A 168 -7.08 -12.62 -5.61
N TYR A 169 -7.53 -11.71 -6.49
CA TYR A 169 -8.95 -11.35 -6.66
C TYR A 169 -9.54 -11.90 -7.97
N GLU A 170 -8.79 -12.70 -8.73
CA GLU A 170 -9.25 -13.36 -9.96
C GLU A 170 -9.54 -14.86 -9.77
N LEU A 171 -9.10 -15.43 -8.63
CA LEU A 171 -9.39 -16.78 -8.14
C LEU A 171 -10.54 -16.73 -7.13
#